data_AF-A0A1C5XJP6-F1
#
_entry.id   AF-A0A1C5XJP6-F1
#
_cell.length_a   1.000
_cell.length_b   1.000
_cell.length_c   1.000
_cell.angle_alpha   90.00
_cell.angle_beta   90.00
_cell.angle_gamma   90.00
#
_symmetry.space_group_name_H-M   'P 1'
#
loop_
_entity.id
_entity.type
_entity.pdbx_description
1 polymer ?
#
loop_
_entity_poly.entity_id
_entity_poly.type
_entity_poly.pdbx_seq_one_letter_code
_entity_poly.pdbx_strand_id
1 'polypeptide(L)'
;MLLKQLIELYDRLDSSTACGATVKDYLLGINEKADVTVYELKGNGGKTDMIRIRVPGINGKAAGKAAPTMGILGRLGGLGARPERIGFVSDGDGALIALVVAAKLLDMQKKGDYLDGDVVISTHICPDAPTKPHKPVAFMGSPVEMSQVNKEEVDGELDAILSVDTTKGNRIINHRGFAISPTVKEGYILKVSDDLLDLMQITTGKLPQVFALSMQDITPYGNGLYHLNSILQPATATDAPVVGVAVTTETAVPGCATGASHIIDLEEAARFMLESAKAFGRGECKLFDEEEYGRLRELYGSMNRLKTLDGKEPEQA
;
A
#
# COMPACT_ATOMS: atom_id res chain seq x y z
N MET A 1 11.74 -14.59 -5.17
CA MET A 1 10.89 -15.36 -4.26
C MET A 1 11.00 -14.78 -2.85
N LEU A 2 9.89 -14.46 -2.20
CA LEU A 2 9.82 -13.78 -0.88
C LEU A 2 9.23 -14.68 0.24
N LEU A 3 8.96 -15.96 -0.05
CA LEU A 3 8.30 -16.90 0.87
C LEU A 3 8.93 -16.96 2.28
N LYS A 4 10.26 -16.87 2.40
CA LYS A 4 10.93 -16.89 3.71
C LYS A 4 10.48 -15.69 4.56
N GLN A 5 10.64 -14.48 4.04
CA GLN A 5 10.25 -13.25 4.73
C GLN A 5 8.75 -13.24 5.05
N LEU A 6 7.93 -13.78 4.15
CA LEU A 6 6.49 -13.87 4.33
C LEU A 6 6.11 -14.79 5.50
N ILE A 7 6.69 -15.99 5.59
CA ILE A 7 6.45 -16.90 6.71
C ILE A 7 6.95 -16.28 8.03
N GLU A 8 8.16 -15.71 8.04
CA GLU A 8 8.75 -15.12 9.24
C GLU A 8 7.98 -13.89 9.76
N LEU A 9 7.42 -13.06 8.87
CA LEU A 9 6.57 -11.94 9.27
C LEU A 9 5.17 -12.38 9.66
N TYR A 10 4.55 -13.32 8.93
CA TYR A 10 3.22 -13.83 9.29
C TYR A 10 3.20 -14.39 10.72
N ASP A 11 4.19 -15.22 11.07
CA ASP A 11 4.36 -15.81 12.42
C ASP A 11 4.49 -14.75 13.53
N ARG A 12 5.06 -13.57 13.23
CA ARG A 12 5.20 -12.45 14.17
C ARG A 12 3.95 -11.58 14.26
N LEU A 13 3.22 -11.43 13.16
CA LEU A 13 2.03 -10.57 13.07
C LEU A 13 0.75 -11.31 13.50
N ASP A 14 0.70 -12.64 13.43
CA ASP A 14 -0.39 -13.46 13.99
C ASP A 14 -0.27 -13.61 15.52
N SER A 15 -0.28 -12.47 16.22
CA SER A 15 -0.22 -12.40 17.66
C SER A 15 -1.17 -11.33 18.20
N SER A 16 -1.79 -11.60 19.35
CA SER A 16 -2.54 -10.57 20.11
C SER A 16 -1.63 -9.49 20.69
N THR A 17 -0.31 -9.69 20.69
CA THR A 17 0.69 -8.73 21.15
C THR A 17 1.59 -8.24 20.01
N ALA A 18 1.18 -8.39 18.75
CA ALA A 18 1.94 -7.87 17.62
C ALA A 18 2.05 -6.34 17.71
N CYS A 19 3.29 -5.83 17.65
CA CYS A 19 3.60 -4.41 17.79
C CYS A 19 4.76 -4.00 16.87
N GLY A 20 4.94 -2.69 16.66
CA GLY A 20 5.98 -2.15 15.79
C GLY A 20 7.40 -2.49 16.27
N ALA A 21 7.61 -2.63 17.58
CA ALA A 21 8.91 -3.02 18.14
C ALA A 21 9.34 -4.43 17.67
N THR A 22 8.45 -5.43 17.73
CA THR A 22 8.75 -6.80 17.27
C THR A 22 9.10 -6.86 15.79
N VAL A 23 8.46 -6.05 14.95
CA VAL A 23 8.78 -5.95 13.52
C VAL A 23 10.11 -5.22 13.30
N LYS A 24 10.35 -4.12 14.02
CA LYS A 24 11.63 -3.40 13.97
C LYS A 24 12.82 -4.29 14.36
N ASP A 25 12.70 -5.04 15.45
CA ASP A 25 13.75 -5.96 15.91
C ASP A 25 14.03 -7.06 14.87
N TYR A 26 13.00 -7.58 14.21
CA TYR A 26 13.15 -8.53 13.10
C TYR A 26 13.89 -7.91 11.91
N LEU A 27 13.52 -6.71 11.48
CA LEU A 27 14.17 -6.02 10.34
C LEU A 27 15.62 -5.63 10.64
N LEU A 28 15.93 -5.22 11.88
CA LEU A 28 17.31 -5.00 12.34
C LEU A 28 18.12 -6.31 12.41
N GLY A 29 17.49 -7.43 12.79
CA GLY A 29 18.09 -8.75 12.71
C GLY A 29 18.41 -9.20 11.28
N ILE A 30 17.63 -8.73 10.29
CA ILE A 30 18.03 -8.84 8.87
C ILE A 30 19.22 -7.93 8.61
N ASN A 31 19.10 -6.61 8.76
CA ASN A 31 20.17 -5.65 8.50
C ASN A 31 20.28 -4.64 9.66
N GLU A 32 21.36 -4.69 10.43
CA GLU A 32 21.60 -3.83 11.59
C GLU A 32 21.62 -2.33 11.26
N LYS A 33 21.79 -1.98 9.98
CA LYS A 33 21.78 -0.60 9.45
C LYS A 33 20.43 -0.19 8.86
N ALA A 34 19.37 -0.97 9.06
CA ALA A 34 18.04 -0.65 8.54
C ALA A 34 17.49 0.63 9.20
N ASP A 35 17.11 1.61 8.38
CA ASP A 35 16.41 2.81 8.83
C ASP A 35 14.93 2.47 9.07
N VAL A 36 14.61 2.14 10.33
CA VAL A 36 13.27 1.75 10.77
C VAL A 36 12.80 2.65 11.90
N THR A 37 11.78 3.45 11.62
CA THR A 37 11.10 4.33 12.57
C THR A 37 9.76 3.71 12.98
N VAL A 38 9.47 3.70 14.29
CA VAL A 38 8.22 3.17 14.88
C VAL A 38 7.72 4.17 15.91
N TYR A 39 6.42 4.47 15.89
CA TYR A 39 5.78 5.38 16.84
C TYR A 39 4.29 5.07 16.99
N GLU A 40 3.73 5.42 18.14
CA GLU A 40 2.34 5.17 18.50
C GLU A 40 1.43 6.29 17.95
N LEU A 41 0.52 5.96 17.03
CA LEU A 41 -0.53 6.86 16.55
C LEU A 41 -1.82 6.60 17.33
N LYS A 42 -2.41 7.67 17.89
CA LYS A 42 -3.63 7.62 18.71
C LYS A 42 -4.83 8.21 17.99
N GLY A 43 -5.98 7.58 18.19
CA GLY A 43 -7.27 8.04 17.70
C GLY A 43 -8.38 7.72 18.69
N ASN A 44 -9.60 8.12 18.36
CA ASN A 44 -10.76 7.93 19.23
C ASN A 44 -11.13 6.45 19.44
N GLY A 45 -10.72 5.56 18.51
CA GLY A 45 -10.97 4.12 18.58
C GLY A 45 -9.84 3.30 19.21
N GLY A 46 -8.77 3.94 19.69
CA GLY A 46 -7.63 3.26 20.30
C GLY A 46 -6.29 3.77 19.77
N LYS A 47 -5.38 2.85 19.45
CA LYS A 47 -4.04 3.16 18.93
C LYS A 47 -3.56 2.13 17.92
N THR A 48 -2.54 2.51 17.15
CA THR A 48 -1.77 1.60 16.29
C THR A 48 -0.31 2.04 16.28
N ASP A 49 0.61 1.09 16.10
CA ASP A 49 2.02 1.43 15.89
C ASP A 49 2.23 1.71 14.39
N MET A 50 2.51 2.96 14.03
CA MET A 50 3.02 3.30 12.70
C MET A 50 4.44 2.73 12.56
N ILE A 51 4.75 2.15 11.41
CA ILE A 51 6.10 1.72 11.07
C ILE A 51 6.48 2.23 9.68
N ARG A 52 7.64 2.88 9.60
CA ARG A 52 8.19 3.44 8.37
C ARG A 52 9.63 2.95 8.20
N ILE A 53 9.93 2.44 7.02
CA ILE A 53 11.24 1.88 6.66
C ILE A 53 11.77 2.62 5.43
N ARG A 54 12.97 3.17 5.49
CA ARG A 54 13.70 3.63 4.30
C ARG A 54 14.78 2.62 3.94
N VAL A 55 14.79 2.20 2.68
CA VAL A 55 15.86 1.42 2.07
C VAL A 55 16.56 2.32 1.06
N PRO A 56 17.77 2.85 1.37
CA PRO A 56 18.49 3.72 0.46
C PRO A 56 18.95 2.99 -0.82
N GLY A 57 18.77 3.64 -1.96
CA GLY A 57 19.35 3.21 -3.23
C GLY A 57 20.79 3.72 -3.42
N ILE A 58 21.58 3.07 -4.26
CA ILE A 58 22.94 3.54 -4.59
C ILE A 58 22.92 4.88 -5.34
N ASN A 59 21.82 5.20 -6.01
CA ASN A 59 21.61 6.41 -6.79
C ASN A 59 20.43 7.27 -6.30
N GLY A 60 19.82 6.91 -5.16
CA GLY A 60 18.63 7.55 -4.61
C GLY A 60 18.88 8.87 -3.88
N LYS A 61 17.78 9.58 -3.59
CA LYS A 61 17.79 10.91 -2.96
C LYS A 61 18.41 10.93 -1.57
N ALA A 62 18.28 9.87 -0.78
CA ALA A 62 18.95 9.72 0.52
C ALA A 62 20.49 9.76 0.43
N ALA A 63 21.06 9.45 -0.74
CA ALA A 63 22.50 9.59 -1.02
C ALA A 63 22.86 10.95 -1.69
N GLY A 64 21.93 11.91 -1.74
CA GLY A 64 22.12 13.20 -2.42
C GLY A 64 22.13 13.10 -3.95
N LYS A 65 21.53 12.05 -4.51
CA LYS A 65 21.49 11.77 -5.96
C LYS A 65 20.05 11.84 -6.49
N ALA A 66 19.86 11.52 -7.78
CA ALA A 66 18.65 11.87 -8.54
C ALA A 66 17.72 10.70 -8.91
N ALA A 67 18.04 9.44 -8.58
CA ALA A 67 17.14 8.33 -8.85
C ALA A 67 15.87 8.45 -7.98
N PRO A 68 14.68 8.18 -8.54
CA PRO A 68 13.42 8.52 -7.89
C PRO A 68 13.09 7.54 -6.74
N THR A 69 12.31 8.02 -5.78
CA THR A 69 11.89 7.27 -4.58
C THR A 69 10.55 6.58 -4.82
N MET A 70 10.52 5.25 -4.72
CA MET A 70 9.27 4.47 -4.72
C MET A 70 8.67 4.37 -3.31
N GLY A 71 7.41 4.76 -3.15
CA GLY A 71 6.60 4.51 -1.96
C GLY A 71 5.87 3.16 -2.06
N ILE A 72 5.93 2.35 -1.01
CA ILE A 72 5.17 1.10 -0.86
C ILE A 72 4.34 1.19 0.41
N LEU A 73 3.02 1.29 0.26
CA LEU A 73 2.09 1.49 1.38
C LEU A 73 1.28 0.23 1.65
N GLY A 74 1.34 -0.27 2.88
CA GLY A 74 0.54 -1.41 3.34
C GLY A 74 -0.75 -0.93 3.99
N ARG A 75 -1.89 -1.10 3.32
CA ARG A 75 -3.19 -0.62 3.76
C ARG A 75 -4.00 -1.70 4.46
N LEU A 76 -4.67 -1.30 5.55
CA LEU A 76 -5.51 -2.12 6.40
C LEU A 76 -6.36 -1.23 7.33
N GLY A 77 -7.36 -1.80 7.98
CA GLY A 77 -7.90 -1.36 9.27
C GLY A 77 -7.20 -2.04 10.46
N GLY A 78 -6.84 -3.33 10.34
CA GLY A 78 -6.05 -4.03 11.36
C GLY A 78 -5.63 -5.46 11.04
N LEU A 79 -4.57 -5.93 11.71
CA LEU A 79 -3.99 -7.29 11.57
C LEU A 79 -4.83 -8.36 12.28
N GLY A 80 -5.62 -7.95 13.27
CA GLY A 80 -6.57 -8.80 13.99
C GLY A 80 -7.78 -8.00 14.41
N ALA A 81 -8.88 -8.73 14.66
CA ALA A 81 -10.15 -8.17 15.11
C ALA A 81 -10.51 -8.76 16.49
N ARG A 82 -9.55 -8.69 17.42
CA ARG A 82 -9.63 -9.33 18.74
C ARG A 82 -10.39 -8.43 19.72
N PRO A 83 -11.21 -8.98 20.63
CA PRO A 83 -11.43 -10.41 20.89
C PRO A 83 -12.44 -11.12 19.97
N GLU A 84 -13.19 -10.40 19.13
CA GLU A 84 -14.30 -10.96 18.32
C GLU A 84 -13.86 -12.02 17.29
N ARG A 85 -12.62 -11.92 16.80
CA ARG A 85 -11.95 -12.89 15.93
C ARG A 85 -10.54 -13.14 16.46
N ILE A 86 -10.24 -14.41 16.73
CA ILE A 86 -8.94 -14.84 17.24
C ILE A 86 -8.08 -15.31 16.06
N GLY A 87 -6.93 -14.66 15.87
CA GLY A 87 -5.96 -14.94 14.80
C GLY A 87 -5.78 -13.75 13.86
N PHE A 88 -4.83 -13.88 12.95
CA PHE A 88 -4.61 -12.92 11.87
C PHE A 88 -5.83 -12.90 10.94
N VAL A 89 -6.32 -11.69 10.65
CA VAL A 89 -7.48 -11.50 9.77
C VAL A 89 -7.01 -11.08 8.38
N SER A 90 -7.80 -11.42 7.35
CA SER A 90 -7.45 -11.15 5.96
C SER A 90 -7.06 -9.71 5.70
N ASP A 91 -7.69 -8.75 6.39
CA ASP A 91 -7.45 -7.32 6.24
C ASP A 91 -5.97 -6.92 6.40
N GLY A 92 -5.23 -7.64 7.26
CA GLY A 92 -3.80 -7.40 7.50
C GLY A 92 -2.85 -7.78 6.35
N ASP A 93 -3.35 -8.43 5.29
CA ASP A 93 -2.51 -8.90 4.18
C ASP A 93 -1.72 -7.76 3.50
N GLY A 94 -2.29 -6.55 3.39
CA GLY A 94 -1.62 -5.38 2.82
C GLY A 94 -0.38 -4.94 3.62
N ALA A 95 -0.51 -4.88 4.94
CA ALA A 95 0.58 -4.61 5.87
C ALA A 95 1.69 -5.67 5.77
N LEU A 96 1.30 -6.94 5.75
CA LEU A 96 2.22 -8.06 5.61
C LEU A 96 3.00 -7.97 4.30
N ILE A 97 2.35 -7.72 3.16
CA ILE A 97 3.02 -7.56 1.86
C ILE A 97 4.05 -6.43 1.91
N ALA A 98 3.68 -5.25 2.40
CA ALA A 98 4.59 -4.11 2.49
C ALA A 98 5.84 -4.43 3.34
N LEU A 99 5.64 -5.03 4.51
CA LEU A 99 6.74 -5.46 5.39
C LEU A 99 7.60 -6.57 4.78
N VAL A 100 7.02 -7.48 3.99
CA VAL A 100 7.74 -8.54 3.27
C VAL A 100 8.65 -7.94 2.18
N VAL A 101 8.20 -6.90 1.48
CA VAL A 101 9.06 -6.16 0.54
C VAL A 101 10.22 -5.48 1.28
N ALA A 102 9.95 -4.79 2.40
CA ALA A 102 11.00 -4.18 3.23
C ALA A 102 12.03 -5.21 3.71
N ALA A 103 11.57 -6.32 4.29
CA ALA A 103 12.43 -7.42 4.76
C ALA A 103 13.26 -8.03 3.62
N LYS A 104 12.69 -8.17 2.41
CA LYS A 104 13.41 -8.70 1.26
C LYS A 104 14.45 -7.73 0.72
N LEU A 105 14.16 -6.43 0.69
CA LEU A 105 15.09 -5.38 0.29
C LEU A 105 16.30 -5.29 1.23
N LEU A 106 16.08 -5.39 2.55
CA LEU A 106 17.16 -5.43 3.54
C LEU A 106 18.01 -6.72 3.42
N ASP A 107 17.40 -7.86 3.13
CA ASP A 107 18.09 -9.13 2.85
C ASP A 107 18.93 -9.06 1.56
N MET A 108 18.50 -8.29 0.57
CA MET A 108 19.26 -7.99 -0.65
C MET A 108 20.47 -7.11 -0.35
N GLN A 109 20.29 -5.97 0.33
CA GLN A 109 21.40 -5.08 0.68
C GLN A 109 22.49 -5.81 1.50
N LYS A 110 22.10 -6.66 2.46
CA LYS A 110 23.05 -7.47 3.25
C LYS A 110 23.86 -8.46 2.41
N LYS A 111 23.37 -8.85 1.24
CA LYS A 111 24.04 -9.74 0.28
C LYS A 111 24.82 -8.98 -0.80
N GLY A 112 24.79 -7.64 -0.78
CA GLY A 112 25.44 -6.78 -1.77
C GLY A 112 24.55 -6.35 -2.93
N ASP A 113 23.28 -6.76 -2.96
CA ASP A 113 22.31 -6.36 -3.98
C ASP A 113 21.62 -5.05 -3.55
N TYR A 114 21.92 -3.94 -4.23
CA TYR A 114 21.29 -2.64 -3.98
C TYR A 114 20.40 -2.22 -5.15
N LEU A 115 19.35 -1.45 -4.87
CA LEU A 115 18.53 -0.78 -5.88
C LEU A 115 19.17 0.57 -6.26
N ASP A 116 18.84 1.06 -7.46
CA ASP A 116 19.26 2.40 -7.89
C ASP A 116 18.52 3.52 -7.12
N GLY A 117 17.19 3.51 -7.16
CA GLY A 117 16.34 4.43 -6.41
C GLY A 117 16.13 4.03 -4.95
N ASP A 118 15.73 5.01 -4.13
CA ASP A 118 15.27 4.75 -2.76
C ASP A 118 13.92 4.02 -2.78
N VAL A 119 13.69 3.17 -1.77
CA VAL A 119 12.35 2.63 -1.49
C VAL A 119 11.95 2.99 -0.07
N VAL A 120 10.77 3.57 0.09
CA VAL A 120 10.18 3.86 1.40
C VAL A 120 8.93 3.03 1.57
N ILE A 121 8.90 2.24 2.64
CA ILE A 121 7.79 1.38 3.02
C ILE A 121 7.11 1.99 4.24
N SER A 122 5.78 2.11 4.21
CA SER A 122 5.01 2.55 5.38
C SER A 122 3.72 1.74 5.54
N THR A 123 3.36 1.44 6.78
CA THR A 123 2.14 0.72 7.18
C THR A 123 1.94 0.92 8.68
N HIS A 124 0.87 0.36 9.24
CA HIS A 124 0.66 0.32 10.69
C HIS A 124 0.35 -1.09 11.21
N ILE A 125 0.57 -1.28 12.51
CA ILE A 125 0.44 -2.55 13.22
C ILE A 125 -0.60 -2.37 14.31
N CYS A 126 -1.75 -3.04 14.15
CA CYS A 126 -2.86 -3.06 15.10
C CYS A 126 -3.36 -4.50 15.25
N PRO A 127 -3.15 -5.17 16.41
CA PRO A 127 -3.52 -6.58 16.61
C PRO A 127 -5.00 -6.81 16.95
N ASP A 128 -5.74 -5.75 17.24
CA ASP A 128 -7.05 -5.75 17.91
C ASP A 128 -7.96 -4.59 17.43
N ALA A 129 -7.98 -4.34 16.12
CA ALA A 129 -8.82 -3.29 15.54
C ALA A 129 -10.34 -3.60 15.69
N PRO A 130 -11.21 -2.58 15.79
CA PRO A 130 -12.65 -2.77 15.94
C PRO A 130 -13.30 -3.27 14.64
N THR A 131 -14.49 -3.87 14.72
CA THR A 131 -15.30 -4.24 13.53
C THR A 131 -16.57 -3.41 13.40
N LYS A 132 -17.09 -3.24 12.18
CA LYS A 132 -18.34 -2.50 11.91
C LYS A 132 -19.32 -3.33 11.06
N PRO A 133 -20.63 -3.36 11.37
CA PRO A 133 -21.64 -3.99 10.51
C PRO A 133 -21.67 -3.35 9.12
N HIS A 134 -21.57 -4.17 8.07
CA HIS A 134 -21.52 -3.72 6.67
C HIS A 134 -21.99 -4.85 5.72
N LYS A 135 -22.20 -4.53 4.43
CA LYS A 135 -22.63 -5.49 3.37
C LYS A 135 -21.66 -5.43 2.17
N PRO A 136 -21.32 -6.55 1.52
CA PRO A 136 -21.83 -7.91 1.72
C PRO A 136 -21.30 -8.60 2.99
N VAL A 137 -20.25 -8.05 3.57
CA VAL A 137 -19.51 -8.60 4.72
C VAL A 137 -19.20 -7.48 5.73
N ALA A 138 -19.01 -7.85 7.00
CA ALA A 138 -18.59 -6.90 8.04
C ALA A 138 -17.26 -6.22 7.67
N PHE A 139 -17.18 -4.91 7.91
CA PHE A 139 -16.03 -4.10 7.55
C PHE A 139 -15.05 -4.03 8.71
N MET A 140 -13.75 -4.01 8.38
CA MET A 140 -12.71 -3.81 9.39
C MET A 140 -12.63 -2.32 9.73
N GLY A 141 -12.81 -1.98 11.00
CA GLY A 141 -12.55 -0.63 11.47
C GLY A 141 -11.06 -0.37 11.60
N SER A 142 -10.70 0.91 11.77
CA SER A 142 -9.38 1.33 12.22
C SER A 142 -9.52 1.99 13.60
N PRO A 143 -8.54 1.86 14.52
CA PRO A 143 -8.53 2.60 15.78
C PRO A 143 -8.26 4.10 15.61
N VAL A 144 -7.78 4.51 14.44
CA VAL A 144 -7.34 5.87 14.08
C VAL A 144 -8.11 6.40 12.86
N GLU A 145 -8.15 7.71 12.67
CA GLU A 145 -8.81 8.28 11.49
C GLU A 145 -7.93 8.06 10.25
N MET A 146 -8.55 7.61 9.14
CA MET A 146 -7.80 7.32 7.90
C MET A 146 -7.09 8.55 7.34
N SER A 147 -7.57 9.76 7.63
CA SER A 147 -6.91 11.02 7.27
C SER A 147 -5.64 11.30 8.07
N GLN A 148 -5.46 10.70 9.26
CA GLN A 148 -4.19 10.69 9.97
C GLN A 148 -3.24 9.70 9.28
N VAL A 149 -3.66 8.44 9.12
CA VAL A 149 -2.86 7.38 8.47
C VAL A 149 -2.35 7.79 7.10
N ASN A 150 -3.21 8.36 6.25
CA ASN A 150 -2.82 8.84 4.93
C ASN A 150 -1.66 9.86 4.99
N LYS A 151 -1.66 10.79 5.96
CA LYS A 151 -0.60 11.79 6.11
C LYS A 151 0.72 11.16 6.54
N GLU A 152 0.68 10.30 7.55
CA GLU A 152 1.87 9.60 8.07
C GLU A 152 2.50 8.66 7.02
N GLU A 153 1.67 8.02 6.19
CA GLU A 153 2.11 7.12 5.13
C GLU A 153 2.74 7.85 3.94
N VAL A 154 2.11 8.92 3.43
CA VAL A 154 2.62 9.66 2.26
C VAL A 154 3.66 10.73 2.57
N ASP A 155 3.99 10.95 3.84
CA ASP A 155 4.96 11.98 4.26
C ASP A 155 6.30 11.91 3.51
N GLY A 156 6.97 13.05 3.37
CA GLY A 156 8.27 13.17 2.71
C GLY A 156 8.26 12.96 1.19
N GLU A 157 9.47 12.82 0.62
CA GLU A 157 9.68 12.77 -0.83
C GLU A 157 9.45 11.37 -1.42
N LEU A 158 8.22 11.11 -1.87
CA LEU A 158 7.85 9.95 -2.70
C LEU A 158 7.53 10.42 -4.12
N ASP A 159 8.18 9.85 -5.14
CA ASP A 159 7.95 10.22 -6.55
C ASP A 159 6.86 9.37 -7.23
N ALA A 160 6.54 8.22 -6.64
CA ALA A 160 5.48 7.30 -7.04
C ALA A 160 5.05 6.45 -5.84
N ILE A 161 3.82 5.93 -5.86
CA ILE A 161 3.29 5.08 -4.78
C ILE A 161 2.60 3.83 -5.35
N LEU A 162 3.00 2.66 -4.87
CA LEU A 162 2.21 1.43 -4.94
C LEU A 162 1.55 1.19 -3.58
N SER A 163 0.22 1.22 -3.55
CA SER A 163 -0.60 1.08 -2.34
C SER A 163 -1.30 -0.27 -2.34
N VAL A 164 -0.91 -1.20 -1.46
CA VAL A 164 -1.45 -2.56 -1.40
C VAL A 164 -2.51 -2.70 -0.31
N ASP A 165 -3.67 -3.26 -0.66
CA ASP A 165 -4.82 -3.42 0.24
C ASP A 165 -5.50 -4.78 0.01
N THR A 166 -6.18 -5.28 1.03
CA THR A 166 -6.97 -6.51 1.01
C THR A 166 -8.34 -6.28 0.34
N THR A 167 -8.36 -6.18 -0.97
CA THR A 167 -9.57 -5.95 -1.77
C THR A 167 -10.46 -7.19 -1.95
N LYS A 168 -10.56 -8.08 -0.96
CA LYS A 168 -11.34 -9.32 -1.06
C LYS A 168 -12.83 -9.16 -0.74
N GLY A 169 -13.24 -8.07 -0.08
CA GLY A 169 -14.63 -7.86 0.35
C GLY A 169 -15.61 -7.41 -0.75
N ASN A 170 -15.20 -7.47 -2.02
CA ASN A 170 -15.82 -6.76 -3.14
C ASN A 170 -16.48 -7.71 -4.17
N ARG A 171 -17.09 -7.16 -5.23
CA ARG A 171 -17.69 -7.91 -6.37
C ARG A 171 -17.33 -7.35 -7.76
N ILE A 172 -16.46 -6.34 -7.81
CA ILE A 172 -15.92 -5.71 -9.01
C ILE A 172 -14.74 -6.51 -9.55
N ILE A 173 -13.86 -6.97 -8.65
CA ILE A 173 -12.68 -7.79 -8.94
C ILE A 173 -12.94 -9.21 -8.44
N ASN A 174 -13.17 -10.14 -9.38
CA ASN A 174 -13.57 -11.52 -9.10
C ASN A 174 -12.53 -12.51 -9.68
N HIS A 175 -11.29 -12.36 -9.24
CA HIS A 175 -10.13 -13.19 -9.63
C HIS A 175 -9.32 -13.49 -8.37
N ARG A 176 -8.61 -14.62 -8.33
CA ARG A 176 -7.73 -14.97 -7.22
C ARG A 176 -6.26 -14.62 -7.53
N GLY A 177 -5.66 -13.78 -6.71
CA GLY A 177 -4.27 -13.31 -6.89
C GLY A 177 -4.17 -11.85 -6.49
N PHE A 178 -3.60 -11.03 -7.37
CA PHE A 178 -3.71 -9.57 -7.29
C PHE A 178 -4.14 -8.95 -8.62
N ALA A 179 -4.59 -7.70 -8.56
CA ALA A 179 -4.88 -6.83 -9.70
C ALA A 179 -4.35 -5.42 -9.44
N ILE A 180 -4.13 -4.61 -10.47
CA ILE A 180 -3.69 -3.21 -10.33
C ILE A 180 -4.80 -2.22 -10.74
N SER A 181 -4.77 -1.01 -10.19
CA SER A 181 -5.62 0.08 -10.67
C SER A 181 -5.00 0.79 -11.87
N PRO A 182 -5.78 1.56 -12.66
CA PRO A 182 -5.25 2.70 -13.39
C PRO A 182 -4.59 3.69 -12.42
N THR A 183 -3.63 4.48 -12.91
CA THR A 183 -2.88 5.42 -12.08
C THR A 183 -3.73 6.62 -11.70
N VAL A 184 -3.71 6.99 -10.42
CA VAL A 184 -4.41 8.16 -9.90
C VAL A 184 -3.40 9.24 -9.56
N LYS A 185 -3.59 10.46 -10.08
CA LYS A 185 -2.71 11.60 -9.81
C LYS A 185 -3.51 12.90 -9.75
N GLU A 186 -3.39 13.64 -8.66
CA GLU A 186 -3.98 15.00 -8.49
C GLU A 186 -5.49 15.07 -8.85
N GLY A 187 -6.25 14.02 -8.53
CA GLY A 187 -7.70 13.91 -8.83
C GLY A 187 -8.04 13.36 -10.22
N TYR A 188 -7.07 13.07 -11.08
CA TYR A 188 -7.29 12.37 -12.34
C TYR A 188 -7.15 10.85 -12.17
N ILE A 189 -8.02 10.10 -12.86
CA ILE A 189 -7.83 8.68 -13.18
C ILE A 189 -7.20 8.63 -14.58
N LEU A 190 -5.95 8.22 -14.67
CA LEU A 190 -5.16 8.19 -15.91
C LEU A 190 -5.24 6.81 -16.58
N LYS A 191 -4.67 6.70 -17.79
CA LYS A 191 -4.43 5.42 -18.44
C LYS A 191 -3.61 4.51 -17.51
N VAL A 192 -3.86 3.20 -17.57
CA VAL A 192 -3.01 2.20 -16.92
C VAL A 192 -1.59 2.27 -17.49
N SER A 193 -0.58 2.17 -16.62
CA SER A 193 0.83 2.07 -17.02
C SER A 193 1.10 0.74 -17.72
N ASP A 194 1.53 0.80 -18.99
CA ASP A 194 1.93 -0.39 -19.74
C ASP A 194 3.17 -1.06 -19.11
N ASP A 195 4.11 -0.29 -18.55
CA ASP A 195 5.28 -0.81 -17.84
C ASP A 195 4.89 -1.68 -16.62
N LEU A 196 3.87 -1.26 -15.86
CA LEU A 196 3.34 -2.07 -14.75
C LEU A 196 2.61 -3.32 -15.26
N LEU A 197 1.94 -3.26 -16.42
CA LEU A 197 1.32 -4.43 -17.04
C LEU A 197 2.38 -5.46 -17.49
N ASP A 198 3.51 -5.01 -18.05
CA ASP A 198 4.63 -5.87 -18.44
C ASP A 198 5.33 -6.47 -17.22
N LEU A 199 5.58 -5.69 -16.16
CA LEU A 199 6.14 -6.20 -14.90
C LEU A 199 5.20 -7.21 -14.22
N MET A 200 3.88 -7.00 -14.28
CA MET A 200 2.90 -7.99 -13.81
C MET A 200 2.95 -9.28 -14.64
N GLN A 201 3.08 -9.20 -15.97
CA GLN A 201 3.21 -10.37 -16.84
C GLN A 201 4.51 -11.14 -16.57
N ILE A 202 5.64 -10.44 -16.46
CA ILE A 202 6.96 -11.02 -16.15
C ILE A 202 6.95 -11.73 -14.79
N THR A 203 6.34 -11.13 -13.78
CA THR A 203 6.33 -11.71 -12.42
C THR A 203 5.32 -12.84 -12.26
N THR A 204 4.12 -12.75 -12.86
CA THR A 204 3.07 -13.76 -12.68
C THR A 204 3.10 -14.88 -13.72
N GLY A 205 3.66 -14.66 -14.91
CA GLY A 205 3.51 -15.54 -16.06
C GLY A 205 2.08 -15.59 -16.62
N LYS A 206 1.23 -14.62 -16.26
CA LYS A 206 -0.20 -14.53 -16.61
C LYS A 206 -0.48 -13.19 -17.30
N LEU A 207 -1.59 -13.09 -18.02
CA LEU A 207 -2.11 -11.81 -18.51
C LEU A 207 -2.45 -10.89 -17.32
N PRO A 208 -2.18 -9.58 -17.43
CA PRO A 208 -2.31 -8.66 -16.31
C PRO A 208 -3.79 -8.45 -15.95
N GLN A 209 -4.06 -8.20 -14.68
CA GLN A 209 -5.41 -7.96 -14.17
C GLN A 209 -5.51 -6.50 -13.73
N VAL A 210 -6.47 -5.77 -14.31
CA VAL A 210 -6.76 -4.37 -13.98
C VAL A 210 -8.18 -4.26 -13.46
N PHE A 211 -8.39 -3.51 -12.38
CA PHE A 211 -9.73 -3.24 -11.87
C PHE A 211 -10.26 -1.86 -12.24
N ALA A 212 -11.58 -1.77 -12.43
CA ALA A 212 -12.24 -0.51 -12.71
C ALA A 212 -12.27 0.40 -11.47
N LEU A 213 -12.12 1.69 -11.69
CA LEU A 213 -12.29 2.74 -10.67
C LEU A 213 -13.53 3.57 -10.97
N SER A 214 -14.16 4.05 -9.91
CA SER A 214 -15.14 5.12 -9.93
C SER A 214 -14.51 6.45 -9.45
N MET A 215 -15.15 7.58 -9.76
CA MET A 215 -14.69 8.88 -9.23
C MET A 215 -14.73 8.94 -7.71
N GLN A 216 -15.61 8.16 -7.07
CA GLN A 216 -15.74 8.09 -5.62
C GLN A 216 -14.49 7.50 -4.97
N ASP A 217 -13.89 6.46 -5.57
CA ASP A 217 -12.73 5.74 -5.02
C ASP A 217 -11.49 6.61 -4.77
N ILE A 218 -11.40 7.75 -5.46
CA ILE A 218 -10.28 8.70 -5.38
C ILE A 218 -10.60 9.96 -4.54
N THR A 219 -11.73 9.98 -3.83
CA THR A 219 -12.12 11.06 -2.91
C THR A 219 -11.82 10.72 -1.44
N PRO A 220 -11.72 11.68 -0.52
CA PRO A 220 -11.57 11.37 0.91
C PRO A 220 -12.75 10.59 1.47
N TYR A 221 -12.45 9.53 2.24
CA TYR A 221 -13.43 8.77 3.05
C TYR A 221 -14.34 9.67 3.91
N GLY A 222 -13.82 10.82 4.38
CA GLY A 222 -14.57 11.81 5.16
C GLY A 222 -15.81 12.39 4.46
N ASN A 223 -15.93 12.25 3.13
CA ASN A 223 -17.10 12.67 2.37
C ASN A 223 -18.33 11.76 2.55
N GLY A 224 -18.22 10.61 3.23
CA GLY A 224 -19.35 9.69 3.43
C GLY A 224 -19.83 9.00 2.14
N LEU A 225 -19.00 8.99 1.10
CA LEU A 225 -19.24 8.26 -0.15
C LEU A 225 -18.86 6.78 0.00
N TYR A 226 -19.43 5.93 -0.86
CA TYR A 226 -19.01 4.54 -0.97
C TYR A 226 -17.71 4.44 -1.80
N HIS A 227 -16.76 3.66 -1.31
CA HIS A 227 -15.48 3.37 -1.96
C HIS A 227 -15.29 1.84 -1.99
N LEU A 228 -14.52 1.34 -2.95
CA LEU A 228 -14.16 -0.08 -3.07
C LEU A 228 -13.49 -0.61 -1.78
N ASN A 229 -12.48 0.12 -1.30
CA ASN A 229 -11.69 -0.07 -0.07
C ASN A 229 -10.71 1.11 0.08
N SER A 230 -9.73 1.00 0.99
CA SER A 230 -8.86 2.13 1.35
C SER A 230 -7.67 2.35 0.41
N ILE A 231 -7.57 1.51 -0.64
CA ILE A 231 -6.39 1.33 -1.48
C ILE A 231 -5.90 2.61 -2.17
N LEU A 232 -6.81 3.53 -2.53
CA LEU A 232 -6.51 4.80 -3.20
C LEU A 232 -6.64 6.02 -2.29
N GLN A 233 -6.92 5.83 -0.99
CA GLN A 233 -6.92 6.94 -0.05
C GLN A 233 -5.59 7.71 0.05
N PRO A 234 -4.40 7.10 -0.15
CA PRO A 234 -3.15 7.87 -0.28
C PRO A 234 -3.20 8.94 -1.38
N ALA A 235 -3.93 8.72 -2.48
CA ALA A 235 -4.04 9.67 -3.59
C ALA A 235 -4.78 10.98 -3.22
N THR A 236 -5.50 11.01 -2.09
CA THR A 236 -6.11 12.24 -1.57
C THR A 236 -5.12 13.10 -0.77
N ALA A 237 -3.97 12.54 -0.39
CA ALA A 237 -2.99 13.16 0.51
C ALA A 237 -1.63 13.46 -0.14
N THR A 238 -1.39 13.00 -1.38
CA THR A 238 -0.14 13.25 -2.13
C THR A 238 -0.43 13.82 -3.52
N ASP A 239 0.58 14.44 -4.15
CA ASP A 239 0.58 14.81 -5.57
C ASP A 239 1.34 13.79 -6.45
N ALA A 240 2.01 12.81 -5.83
CA ALA A 240 2.63 11.68 -6.52
C ALA A 240 1.57 10.79 -7.21
N PRO A 241 1.89 10.13 -8.35
CA PRO A 241 1.04 9.10 -8.92
C PRO A 241 0.90 7.90 -7.96
N VAL A 242 -0.33 7.46 -7.73
CA VAL A 242 -0.68 6.32 -6.88
C VAL A 242 -1.33 5.23 -7.73
N VAL A 243 -0.84 4.00 -7.60
CA VAL A 243 -1.49 2.79 -8.14
C VAL A 243 -1.86 1.87 -7.00
N GLY A 244 -3.12 1.42 -7.00
CA GLY A 244 -3.60 0.39 -6.08
C GLY A 244 -3.15 -1.00 -6.53
N VAL A 245 -2.61 -1.80 -5.60
CA VAL A 245 -2.33 -3.24 -5.76
C VAL A 245 -3.33 -4.03 -4.92
N ALA A 246 -4.38 -4.55 -5.55
CA ALA A 246 -5.52 -5.17 -4.89
C ALA A 246 -5.30 -6.68 -4.71
N VAL A 247 -5.14 -7.17 -3.48
CA VAL A 247 -5.17 -8.62 -3.20
C VAL A 247 -6.62 -9.11 -3.27
N THR A 248 -6.86 -10.15 -4.07
CA THR A 248 -8.21 -10.48 -4.55
C THR A 248 -8.52 -11.98 -4.49
N THR A 249 -9.82 -12.29 -4.42
CA THR A 249 -10.39 -13.63 -4.44
C THR A 249 -11.62 -13.67 -5.34
N GLU A 250 -11.98 -14.86 -5.84
CA GLU A 250 -13.19 -15.04 -6.67
C GLU A 250 -14.50 -14.87 -5.87
N THR A 251 -14.44 -15.06 -4.56
CA THR A 251 -15.55 -14.87 -3.63
C THR A 251 -15.31 -13.66 -2.73
N ALA A 252 -16.39 -13.02 -2.28
CA ALA A 252 -16.31 -11.94 -1.31
C ALA A 252 -15.93 -12.47 0.09
N VAL A 253 -14.78 -12.03 0.61
CA VAL A 253 -14.26 -12.41 1.93
C VAL A 253 -14.32 -11.22 2.90
N PRO A 254 -14.83 -11.38 4.14
CA PRO A 254 -14.76 -10.34 5.17
C PRO A 254 -13.32 -9.96 5.50
N GLY A 255 -13.03 -8.66 5.69
CA GLY A 255 -11.72 -8.22 6.19
C GLY A 255 -11.36 -8.88 7.52
N CYS A 256 -12.34 -9.03 8.42
CA CYS A 256 -12.19 -9.72 9.70
C CYS A 256 -12.17 -11.27 9.62
N ALA A 257 -12.12 -11.88 8.44
CA ALA A 257 -12.07 -13.33 8.29
C ALA A 257 -10.66 -13.86 8.60
N THR A 258 -10.55 -14.80 9.53
CA THR A 258 -9.29 -15.49 9.83
C THR A 258 -9.07 -16.68 8.88
N GLY A 259 -7.80 -17.05 8.66
CA GLY A 259 -7.45 -18.17 7.76
C GLY A 259 -7.69 -17.93 6.27
N ALA A 260 -7.89 -16.67 5.86
CA ALA A 260 -8.17 -16.28 4.47
C ALA A 260 -6.98 -15.62 3.74
N SER A 261 -5.81 -15.61 4.36
CA SER A 261 -4.54 -15.13 3.78
C SER A 261 -3.93 -16.21 2.87
N HIS A 262 -3.87 -15.95 1.56
CA HIS A 262 -3.38 -16.92 0.58
C HIS A 262 -1.92 -16.63 0.23
N ILE A 263 -0.99 -17.32 0.91
CA ILE A 263 0.46 -17.04 0.87
C ILE A 263 1.04 -16.83 -0.55
N ILE A 264 0.62 -17.62 -1.55
CA ILE A 264 1.13 -17.48 -2.93
C ILE A 264 0.64 -16.18 -3.57
N ASP A 265 -0.63 -15.85 -3.40
CA ASP A 265 -1.26 -14.62 -3.91
C ASP A 265 -0.57 -13.37 -3.31
N LEU A 266 -0.20 -13.45 -2.03
CA LEU A 266 0.58 -12.42 -1.33
C LEU A 266 2.04 -12.35 -1.80
N GLU A 267 2.68 -13.49 -2.09
CA GLU A 267 4.04 -13.53 -2.65
C GLU A 267 4.08 -12.95 -4.05
N GLU A 268 3.11 -13.27 -4.91
CA GLU A 268 2.98 -12.72 -6.26
C GLU A 268 2.85 -11.19 -6.21
N ALA A 269 2.00 -10.65 -5.33
CA ALA A 269 1.85 -9.20 -5.12
C ALA A 269 3.13 -8.53 -4.58
N ALA A 270 3.75 -9.10 -3.54
CA ALA A 270 5.00 -8.58 -2.96
C ALA A 270 6.15 -8.62 -3.97
N ARG A 271 6.23 -9.67 -4.78
CA ARG A 271 7.22 -9.82 -5.84
C ARG A 271 7.01 -8.79 -6.96
N PHE A 272 5.77 -8.57 -7.38
CA PHE A 272 5.44 -7.51 -8.32
C PHE A 272 5.90 -6.14 -7.81
N MET A 273 5.50 -5.75 -6.59
CA MET A 273 5.89 -4.45 -6.02
C MET A 273 7.41 -4.29 -5.87
N LEU A 274 8.12 -5.37 -5.51
CA LEU A 274 9.58 -5.39 -5.44
C LEU A 274 10.25 -5.15 -6.81
N GLU A 275 9.81 -5.85 -7.87
CA GLU A 275 10.39 -5.66 -9.21
C GLU A 275 10.01 -4.29 -9.80
N SER A 276 8.80 -3.80 -9.54
CA SER A 276 8.38 -2.43 -9.92
C SER A 276 9.21 -1.35 -9.23
N ALA A 277 9.55 -1.50 -7.94
CA ALA A 277 10.45 -0.57 -7.25
C ALA A 277 11.85 -0.54 -7.86
N LYS A 278 12.39 -1.69 -8.29
CA LYS A 278 13.68 -1.77 -9.00
C LYS A 278 13.64 -1.07 -10.35
N ALA A 279 12.61 -1.33 -11.17
CA ALA A 279 12.46 -0.74 -12.49
C ALA A 279 12.23 0.78 -12.41
N PHE A 280 11.39 1.23 -11.47
CA PHE A 280 11.15 2.65 -11.21
C PHE A 280 12.44 3.38 -10.82
N GLY A 281 13.23 2.80 -9.90
CA GLY A 281 14.52 3.38 -9.50
C GLY A 281 15.55 3.48 -10.64
N ARG A 282 15.41 2.70 -11.72
CA ARG A 282 16.22 2.80 -12.95
C ARG A 282 15.63 3.74 -14.02
N GLY A 283 14.43 4.28 -13.81
CA GLY A 283 13.69 5.02 -14.83
C GLY A 283 13.09 4.13 -15.94
N GLU A 284 13.02 2.81 -15.73
CA GLU A 284 12.50 1.81 -16.67
C GLU A 284 11.01 1.52 -16.49
N CYS A 285 10.35 2.14 -15.50
CA CYS A 285 8.93 2.00 -15.24
C CYS A 285 8.32 3.36 -14.92
N LYS A 286 7.41 3.84 -15.77
CA LYS A 286 6.63 5.06 -15.57
C LYS A 286 5.22 4.70 -15.10
N LEU A 287 4.76 5.30 -14.01
CA LEU A 287 3.38 5.09 -13.55
C LEU A 287 2.36 5.83 -14.43
N PHE A 288 2.76 6.87 -15.16
CA PHE A 288 1.89 7.64 -16.04
C PHE A 288 2.70 8.30 -17.16
N ASP A 289 2.02 8.76 -18.20
CA ASP A 289 2.62 9.60 -19.24
C ASP A 289 2.54 11.08 -18.83
N GLU A 290 3.71 11.73 -18.71
CA GLU A 290 3.83 13.12 -18.28
C GLU A 290 3.31 14.12 -19.33
N GLU A 291 3.44 13.83 -20.63
CA GLU A 291 2.99 14.69 -21.71
C GLU A 291 1.47 14.62 -21.84
N GLU A 292 0.89 13.41 -21.82
CA GLU A 292 -0.56 13.22 -21.82
C GLU A 292 -1.20 13.81 -20.56
N TYR A 293 -0.57 13.65 -19.39
CA TYR A 293 -1.05 14.29 -18.15
C TYR A 293 -0.98 15.81 -18.20
N GLY A 294 0.12 16.38 -18.70
CA GLY A 294 0.24 17.82 -18.96
C GLY A 294 -0.89 18.31 -19.87
N ARG A 295 -1.16 17.58 -20.96
CA ARG A 295 -2.24 17.90 -21.88
C ARG A 295 -3.63 17.79 -21.27
N LEU A 296 -3.89 16.83 -20.39
CA LEU A 296 -5.14 16.72 -19.63
C LEU A 296 -5.36 17.93 -18.71
N ARG A 297 -4.29 18.45 -18.06
CA ARG A 297 -4.38 19.67 -17.25
C ARG A 297 -4.64 20.92 -18.08
N GLU A 298 -4.02 21.05 -19.26
CA GLU A 298 -4.29 22.18 -20.17
C GLU A 298 -5.76 22.19 -20.64
N LEU A 299 -6.33 21.02 -20.92
CA LEU A 299 -7.69 20.89 -21.46
C LEU A 299 -8.78 20.98 -20.39
N TYR A 300 -8.53 20.43 -19.20
CA TYR A 300 -9.57 20.21 -18.18
C TYR A 300 -9.27 20.84 -16.81
N GLY A 301 -8.09 21.46 -16.64
CA GLY A 301 -7.73 22.24 -15.45
C GLY A 301 -7.17 21.42 -14.30
N SER A 302 -7.50 21.83 -13.06
CA SER A 302 -7.12 21.12 -11.84
C SER A 302 -8.26 20.23 -11.37
N MET A 303 -7.95 19.00 -10.96
CA MET A 303 -8.90 18.07 -10.34
C MET A 303 -8.67 17.93 -8.82
N ASN A 304 -7.78 18.75 -8.23
CA ASN A 304 -7.44 18.69 -6.79
C ASN A 304 -8.64 18.91 -5.87
N ARG A 305 -9.73 19.53 -6.35
CA ARG A 305 -11.03 19.62 -5.65
C ARG A 305 -11.61 18.26 -5.23
N LEU A 306 -11.25 17.16 -5.90
CA LEU A 306 -11.69 15.81 -5.54
C LEU A 306 -10.96 15.26 -4.30
N LYS A 307 -9.82 15.84 -3.93
CA LYS A 307 -8.96 15.39 -2.82
C LYS A 307 -9.36 15.98 -1.45
N THR A 308 -10.39 16.82 -1.40
CA THR A 308 -10.68 17.69 -0.23
C THR A 308 -12.00 17.40 0.48
N LEU A 309 -12.05 17.83 1.74
CA LEU A 309 -13.24 18.00 2.59
C LEU A 309 -14.36 16.96 2.36
N ASP A 310 -15.62 17.33 2.13
CA ASP A 310 -16.28 18.63 1.88
C ASP A 310 -16.15 19.28 0.48
N GLY A 311 -15.25 18.83 -0.39
CA GLY A 311 -15.27 19.15 -1.83
C GLY A 311 -15.13 20.63 -2.21
N LYS A 312 -14.50 21.45 -1.37
CA LYS A 312 -14.04 22.81 -1.72
C LYS A 312 -12.60 22.78 -2.22
N GLU A 313 -12.20 23.69 -3.10
CA GLU A 313 -10.77 23.83 -3.39
C GLU A 313 -10.02 24.27 -2.11
N PRO A 314 -8.76 23.85 -1.91
CA PRO A 314 -7.92 24.48 -0.90
C PRO A 314 -7.85 25.99 -1.20
N GLU A 315 -8.09 26.83 -0.20
CA GLU A 315 -7.82 28.27 -0.38
C GLU A 315 -6.35 28.44 -0.80
N GLN A 316 -6.13 29.18 -1.88
CA GLN A 316 -4.79 29.47 -2.37
C GLN A 316 -4.06 30.30 -1.29
N ALA A 317 -3.05 29.69 -0.68
CA ALA A 317 -2.14 30.32 0.28
C ALA A 317 -1.03 31.12 -0.43
#